data_AF-A0A024JTF6-F1
#
_entry.id   AF-A0A024JTF6-F1
#
_cell.length_a   1.000
_cell.length_b   1.000
_cell.length_c   1.000
_cell.angle_alpha   90.00
_cell.angle_beta   90.00
_cell.angle_gamma   90.00
#
_symmetry.space_group_name_H-M   'P 1'
#
loop_
_entity.id
_entity.type
_entity.pdbx_description
1 polymer ?
#
loop_
_entity_poly.entity_id
_entity_poly.type
_entity_poly.pdbx_seq_one_letter_code
_entity_poly.pdbx_strand_id
1 'polypeptide(L)'
;MRLAGRFVGLGAALVTAVGLLATPSAPVARAFDCPDVEVIFARGTNEPPGLGRVGDAFVDSLRQQTGGLNILPYGVNYAASKLQLHGGDGANDTIDRVKKSVETCPNTKIVLGGYSQGASVMDIVAGVPIGGISWGNSLPPQYADNIAAVATFGDVADRAGGTLPSQSKLLGSKAIDLCNPNDPICHAGPGNEWSGHTEGYVPVYTTQAAAFVASKLLGTGQSVPGYGPSVPGYGPSAPGAGPQYPGSGPLTPGQAPGPVPQTPSYAPQAPVPGPTVPQTDVVAAVH
;
A
#
# COMPACT_ATOMS: atom_id res chain seq x y z
N MET A 1 -97.89 8.22 -28.13
CA MET A 1 -97.73 8.83 -26.78
C MET A 1 -96.83 10.04 -26.95
N ARG A 2 -97.29 11.22 -26.50
CA ARG A 2 -96.67 12.54 -26.70
C ARG A 2 -95.34 12.68 -25.94
N LEU A 3 -94.40 13.47 -26.45
CA LEU A 3 -93.61 14.53 -25.77
C LEU A 3 -92.73 15.21 -26.85
N ALA A 4 -92.94 16.49 -27.20
CA ALA A 4 -92.25 17.70 -26.68
C ALA A 4 -90.71 17.63 -26.89
N GLY A 5 -89.95 18.59 -27.43
CA GLY A 5 -90.03 20.02 -27.75
C GLY A 5 -88.59 20.44 -28.15
N ARG A 6 -88.36 21.24 -29.19
CA ARG A 6 -88.18 22.72 -29.21
C ARG A 6 -86.73 23.24 -28.97
N PHE A 7 -86.26 24.04 -29.94
CA PHE A 7 -85.30 25.18 -29.92
C PHE A 7 -83.79 25.02 -30.25
N VAL A 8 -83.42 25.56 -31.43
CA VAL A 8 -82.45 26.64 -31.76
C VAL A 8 -81.24 26.91 -30.85
N GLY A 9 -80.04 27.05 -31.46
CA GLY A 9 -78.93 27.83 -30.89
C GLY A 9 -77.63 27.81 -31.71
N LEU A 10 -77.20 28.99 -32.21
CA LEU A 10 -75.87 29.26 -32.77
C LEU A 10 -74.74 29.03 -31.73
N GLY A 11 -73.57 28.59 -32.18
CA GLY A 11 -72.35 28.59 -31.35
C GLY A 11 -71.07 28.53 -32.19
N ALA A 12 -70.42 29.67 -32.37
CA ALA A 12 -69.08 29.76 -32.94
C ALA A 12 -68.06 29.14 -31.97
N ALA A 13 -67.30 28.13 -32.43
CA ALA A 13 -66.23 27.53 -31.64
C ALA A 13 -64.89 28.21 -31.95
N LEU A 14 -64.38 28.98 -30.99
CA LEU A 14 -63.00 29.45 -30.96
C LEU A 14 -62.06 28.25 -30.82
N VAL A 15 -61.10 28.11 -31.72
CA VAL A 15 -59.99 27.16 -31.60
C VAL A 15 -58.87 27.81 -30.79
N THR A 16 -58.80 27.50 -29.50
CA THR A 16 -57.65 27.87 -28.66
C THR A 16 -56.53 26.85 -28.84
N ALA A 17 -55.45 27.24 -29.53
CA ALA A 17 -54.22 26.46 -29.61
C ALA A 17 -53.47 26.54 -28.27
N VAL A 18 -53.45 25.45 -27.52
CA VAL A 18 -52.64 25.30 -26.30
C VAL A 18 -51.23 24.86 -26.73
N GLY A 19 -50.27 25.78 -26.69
CA GLY A 19 -48.87 25.47 -26.91
C GLY A 19 -48.30 24.67 -25.73
N LEU A 20 -47.95 23.41 -25.98
CA LEU A 20 -47.24 22.56 -25.02
C LEU A 20 -45.76 23.02 -24.96
N LEU A 21 -45.42 23.84 -23.97
CA LEU A 21 -44.02 24.16 -23.64
C LEU A 21 -43.36 22.94 -22.99
N ALA A 22 -42.82 22.04 -23.80
CA ALA A 22 -41.89 21.01 -23.32
C ALA A 22 -40.56 21.69 -23.00
N THR A 23 -40.30 21.98 -21.73
CA THR A 23 -38.97 22.42 -21.29
C THR A 23 -38.01 21.26 -21.44
N PRO A 24 -36.93 21.38 -22.24
CA PRO A 24 -35.90 20.34 -22.27
C PRO A 24 -35.27 20.23 -20.89
N SER A 25 -35.40 19.08 -20.24
CA SER A 25 -34.63 18.75 -19.05
C SER A 25 -33.15 18.76 -19.43
N ALA A 26 -32.44 19.80 -19.01
CA ALA A 26 -30.99 19.87 -19.18
C ALA A 26 -30.35 18.63 -18.54
N PRO A 27 -29.33 18.01 -19.17
CA PRO A 27 -28.61 16.91 -18.55
C PRO A 27 -28.00 17.42 -17.25
N VAL A 28 -28.31 16.76 -16.14
CA VAL A 28 -27.67 17.03 -14.85
C VAL A 28 -26.21 16.61 -14.99
N ALA A 29 -25.30 17.58 -14.98
CA ALA A 29 -23.87 17.30 -14.83
C ALA A 29 -23.66 16.67 -13.45
N ARG A 30 -23.41 15.35 -13.42
CA ARG A 30 -22.83 14.72 -12.23
C ARG A 30 -21.37 15.16 -12.19
N ALA A 31 -20.99 15.92 -11.17
CA ALA A 31 -19.57 16.06 -10.85
C ALA A 31 -19.01 14.65 -10.65
N PHE A 32 -17.82 14.38 -11.19
CA PHE A 32 -17.14 13.13 -10.90
C PHE A 32 -16.74 13.19 -9.42
N ASP A 33 -17.35 12.36 -8.58
CA ASP A 33 -17.04 12.30 -7.15
C ASP A 33 -15.64 11.67 -6.98
N CYS A 34 -14.63 12.52 -6.92
CA CYS A 34 -13.24 12.10 -6.73
C CYS A 34 -13.09 11.36 -5.40
N PRO A 35 -12.38 10.21 -5.37
CA PRO A 35 -12.13 9.51 -4.11
C PRO A 35 -11.15 10.31 -3.26
N ASP A 36 -11.23 10.16 -1.93
CA ASP A 36 -10.22 10.69 -1.03
C ASP A 36 -8.86 10.03 -1.31
N VAL A 37 -8.92 8.71 -1.56
CA VAL A 37 -7.75 7.87 -1.80
C VAL A 37 -8.01 6.92 -2.94
N GLU A 38 -7.03 6.77 -3.82
CA GLU A 38 -6.98 5.68 -4.78
C GLU A 38 -5.85 4.71 -4.44
N VAL A 39 -6.17 3.42 -4.35
CA VAL A 39 -5.21 2.34 -4.13
C VAL A 39 -4.98 1.61 -5.45
N ILE A 40 -3.78 1.76 -6.02
CA ILE A 40 -3.35 1.09 -7.24
C ILE A 40 -2.52 -0.13 -6.83
N PHE A 41 -3.07 -1.33 -7.02
CA PHE A 41 -2.49 -2.57 -6.51
C PHE A 41 -2.13 -3.57 -7.61
N ALA A 42 -0.88 -4.02 -7.65
CA ALA A 42 -0.42 -5.09 -8.52
C ALA A 42 -0.49 -6.45 -7.80
N ARG A 43 -1.35 -7.34 -8.30
CA ARG A 43 -1.56 -8.68 -7.76
C ARG A 43 -0.34 -9.60 -7.93
N GLY A 44 -0.38 -10.78 -7.33
CA GLY A 44 0.65 -11.81 -7.47
C GLY A 44 0.52 -12.66 -8.74
N THR A 45 1.54 -13.49 -8.97
CA THR A 45 1.61 -14.41 -10.11
C THR A 45 0.38 -15.34 -10.16
N ASN A 46 -0.23 -15.48 -11.33
CA ASN A 46 -1.43 -16.28 -11.60
C ASN A 46 -2.72 -15.88 -10.88
N GLU A 47 -2.74 -14.76 -10.16
CA GLU A 47 -4.01 -14.27 -9.64
C GLU A 47 -4.91 -13.77 -10.79
N PRO A 48 -6.24 -13.95 -10.69
CA PRO A 48 -7.18 -13.42 -11.68
C PRO A 48 -7.15 -11.88 -11.70
N PRO A 49 -7.60 -11.22 -12.80
CA PRO A 49 -7.69 -9.77 -12.85
C PRO A 49 -8.42 -9.17 -11.63
N GLY A 50 -7.88 -8.07 -11.09
CA GLY A 50 -8.32 -7.48 -9.82
C GLY A 50 -7.11 -7.17 -8.91
N LEU A 51 -7.38 -6.96 -7.62
CA LEU A 51 -6.34 -6.69 -6.62
C LEU A 51 -5.59 -7.95 -6.17
N GLY A 52 -6.21 -9.12 -6.35
CA GLY A 52 -5.72 -10.37 -5.76
C GLY A 52 -6.01 -10.42 -4.26
N ARG A 53 -5.75 -11.59 -3.66
CA ARG A 53 -6.09 -11.90 -2.27
C ARG A 53 -5.46 -10.93 -1.27
N VAL A 54 -4.18 -10.60 -1.46
CA VAL A 54 -3.44 -9.69 -0.57
C VAL A 54 -3.92 -8.25 -0.74
N GLY A 55 -4.17 -7.82 -1.98
CA GLY A 55 -4.66 -6.47 -2.28
C GLY A 55 -6.07 -6.23 -1.74
N ASP A 56 -6.98 -7.19 -1.89
CA ASP A 56 -8.34 -7.11 -1.32
C ASP A 56 -8.29 -6.97 0.21
N ALA A 57 -7.54 -7.85 0.88
CA ALA A 57 -7.39 -7.81 2.34
C ALA A 57 -6.72 -6.52 2.84
N PHE A 58 -5.74 -5.99 2.09
CA PHE A 58 -5.10 -4.71 2.40
C PHE A 58 -6.08 -3.53 2.29
N VAL A 59 -6.86 -3.46 1.22
CA VAL A 59 -7.85 -2.38 1.03
C VAL A 59 -8.94 -2.45 2.08
N ASP A 60 -9.41 -3.66 2.43
CA ASP A 60 -10.42 -3.84 3.48
C ASP A 60 -9.88 -3.41 4.86
N SER A 61 -8.67 -3.81 5.23
CA SER A 61 -8.01 -3.33 6.45
C SER A 61 -7.82 -1.81 6.44
N LEU A 62 -7.46 -1.21 5.29
CA LEU A 62 -7.26 0.24 5.17
C LEU A 62 -8.57 1.01 5.35
N ARG A 63 -9.68 0.53 4.79
CA ARG A 63 -11.01 1.12 5.00
C ARG A 63 -11.43 1.12 6.46
N GLN A 64 -11.16 0.02 7.17
CA GLN A 64 -11.45 -0.08 8.61
C GLN A 64 -10.63 0.92 9.43
N GLN A 65 -9.38 1.14 9.05
CA GLN A 65 -8.45 1.99 9.83
C GLN A 65 -8.49 3.48 9.48
N THR A 66 -9.10 3.84 8.35
CA THR A 66 -9.23 5.24 7.90
C THR A 66 -10.59 5.87 8.21
N GLY A 67 -11.52 5.10 8.81
CA GLY A 67 -12.69 5.65 9.50
C GLY A 67 -13.66 6.45 8.63
N GLY A 68 -13.71 6.16 7.32
CA GLY A 68 -14.69 6.77 6.40
C GLY A 68 -14.13 7.40 5.13
N LEU A 69 -12.81 7.34 4.90
CA LEU A 69 -12.25 7.76 3.61
C LEU A 69 -12.86 6.95 2.45
N ASN A 70 -13.27 7.65 1.40
CA ASN A 70 -13.69 7.04 0.15
C ASN A 70 -12.47 6.48 -0.59
N ILE A 71 -12.24 5.17 -0.45
CA ILE A 71 -11.12 4.45 -1.04
C ILE A 71 -11.56 3.74 -2.32
N LEU A 72 -11.04 4.20 -3.46
CA LEU A 72 -11.20 3.59 -4.77
C LEU A 72 -10.04 2.62 -5.04
N PRO A 73 -10.28 1.30 -5.12
CA PRO A 73 -9.25 0.37 -5.54
C PRO A 73 -9.16 0.29 -7.08
N TYR A 74 -7.95 0.11 -7.57
CA TYR A 74 -7.64 -0.21 -8.96
C TYR A 74 -6.65 -1.37 -9.01
N GLY A 75 -7.05 -2.46 -9.66
CA GLY A 75 -6.17 -3.59 -9.93
C GLY A 75 -5.35 -3.31 -11.19
N VAL A 76 -4.03 -3.33 -11.06
CA VAL A 76 -3.10 -3.10 -12.19
C VAL A 76 -3.40 -4.09 -13.31
N ASN A 77 -3.59 -3.57 -14.51
CA ASN A 77 -3.97 -4.33 -15.69
C ASN A 77 -2.74 -4.87 -16.40
N TYR A 78 -2.29 -6.04 -15.95
CA TYR A 78 -1.19 -6.78 -16.55
C TYR A 78 -1.42 -8.28 -16.43
N ALA A 79 -0.67 -9.09 -17.17
CA ALA A 79 -0.93 -10.53 -17.29
C ALA A 79 -0.68 -11.33 -16.00
N ALA A 80 0.17 -10.84 -15.10
CA ALA A 80 0.60 -11.56 -13.89
C ALA A 80 1.08 -13.01 -14.17
N SER A 81 1.75 -13.24 -15.30
CA SER A 81 2.02 -14.60 -15.80
C SER A 81 3.20 -15.27 -15.08
N LYS A 82 3.26 -16.62 -15.14
CA LYS A 82 4.32 -17.42 -14.51
C LYS A 82 5.73 -17.09 -14.96
N LEU A 83 5.86 -16.61 -16.21
CA LEU A 83 7.15 -16.26 -16.78
C LEU A 83 7.69 -14.93 -16.21
N GLN A 84 6.86 -14.17 -15.48
CA GLN A 84 7.21 -12.91 -14.82
C GLN A 84 7.78 -11.82 -15.74
N LEU A 85 7.57 -11.94 -17.06
CA LEU A 85 8.11 -11.01 -18.05
C LEU A 85 7.37 -9.66 -18.06
N HIS A 86 6.20 -9.58 -17.42
CA HIS A 86 5.28 -8.44 -17.52
C HIS A 86 5.42 -7.41 -16.40
N GLY A 87 6.51 -7.43 -15.64
CA GLY A 87 6.78 -6.41 -14.61
C GLY A 87 6.77 -4.99 -15.18
N GLY A 88 7.38 -4.81 -16.36
CA GLY A 88 7.38 -3.52 -17.07
C GLY A 88 6.00 -3.09 -17.57
N ASP A 89 5.17 -4.03 -18.03
CA ASP A 89 3.79 -3.74 -18.46
C ASP A 89 2.95 -3.27 -17.27
N GLY A 90 3.06 -3.96 -16.12
CA GLY A 90 2.39 -3.55 -14.89
C GLY A 90 2.87 -2.18 -14.38
N ALA A 91 4.15 -1.87 -14.54
CA ALA A 91 4.69 -0.57 -14.14
C ALA A 91 4.15 0.55 -15.02
N ASN A 92 4.07 0.33 -16.32
CA ASN A 92 3.48 1.29 -17.27
C ASN A 92 1.99 1.53 -16.97
N ASP A 93 1.20 0.48 -16.75
CA ASP A 93 -0.21 0.61 -16.38
C ASP A 93 -0.40 1.36 -15.05
N THR A 94 0.44 1.06 -14.05
CA THR A 94 0.46 1.78 -12.77
C THR A 94 0.73 3.27 -12.99
N ILE A 95 1.74 3.61 -13.78
CA ILE A 95 2.11 5.00 -14.07
C ILE A 95 1.00 5.73 -14.84
N ASP A 96 0.39 5.07 -15.82
CA ASP A 96 -0.70 5.66 -16.60
C ASP A 96 -1.95 5.87 -15.75
N ARG A 97 -2.24 4.96 -14.82
CA ARG A 97 -3.31 5.17 -13.84
C ARG A 97 -3.00 6.35 -12.93
N VAL A 98 -1.77 6.47 -12.42
CA VAL A 98 -1.33 7.63 -11.60
C VAL A 98 -1.56 8.94 -12.35
N LYS A 99 -1.07 9.05 -13.59
CA LYS A 99 -1.28 10.25 -14.44
C LYS A 99 -2.76 10.56 -14.57
N LYS A 100 -3.57 9.56 -14.89
CA LYS A 100 -5.01 9.72 -15.07
C LYS A 100 -5.71 10.19 -13.79
N SER A 101 -5.32 9.66 -12.64
CA SER A 101 -5.87 10.06 -11.34
C SER A 101 -5.50 11.50 -11.00
N VAL A 102 -4.26 11.91 -11.24
CA VAL A 102 -3.81 13.30 -10.99
C VAL A 102 -4.49 14.29 -11.93
N GLU A 103 -4.67 13.94 -13.21
CA GLU A 103 -5.37 14.79 -14.18
C GLU A 103 -6.87 14.94 -13.88
N THR A 104 -7.52 13.86 -13.44
CA THR A 104 -8.97 13.84 -13.22
C THR A 104 -9.34 14.35 -11.83
N CYS A 105 -8.52 14.01 -10.83
CA CYS A 105 -8.76 14.23 -9.41
C CYS A 105 -7.45 14.65 -8.69
N PRO A 106 -6.98 15.89 -8.89
CA PRO A 106 -5.66 16.32 -8.40
C PRO A 106 -5.50 16.30 -6.87
N ASN A 107 -6.62 16.28 -6.13
CA ASN A 107 -6.62 16.22 -4.66
C ASN A 107 -6.63 14.78 -4.11
N THR A 108 -6.95 13.77 -4.93
CA THR A 108 -6.94 12.37 -4.51
C THR A 108 -5.53 11.96 -4.10
N LYS A 109 -5.40 11.34 -2.94
CA LYS A 109 -4.13 10.73 -2.52
C LYS A 109 -3.97 9.37 -3.16
N ILE A 110 -2.77 9.05 -3.63
CA ILE A 110 -2.51 7.77 -4.28
C ILE A 110 -1.70 6.87 -3.35
N VAL A 111 -2.13 5.63 -3.19
CA VAL A 111 -1.41 4.57 -2.50
C VAL A 111 -1.05 3.52 -3.54
N LEU A 112 0.23 3.16 -3.59
CA LEU A 112 0.70 2.07 -4.44
C LEU A 112 0.86 0.80 -3.60
N GLY A 113 0.57 -0.36 -4.17
CA GLY A 113 0.84 -1.61 -3.48
C GLY A 113 1.08 -2.79 -4.40
N GLY A 114 1.82 -3.79 -3.94
CA GLY A 114 2.18 -4.93 -4.76
C GLY A 114 2.52 -6.16 -3.94
N TYR A 115 2.11 -7.33 -4.44
CA TYR A 115 2.42 -8.62 -3.80
C TYR A 115 3.22 -9.52 -4.75
N SER A 116 4.31 -10.14 -4.27
CA SER A 116 5.13 -11.08 -5.05
C SER A 116 5.63 -10.42 -6.34
N GLN A 117 5.29 -10.97 -7.51
CA GLN A 117 5.55 -10.31 -8.80
C GLN A 117 5.03 -8.87 -8.89
N GLY A 118 3.90 -8.56 -8.25
CA GLY A 118 3.37 -7.21 -8.16
C GLY A 118 4.19 -6.29 -7.27
N ALA A 119 4.93 -6.81 -6.28
CA ALA A 119 5.88 -6.02 -5.51
C ALA A 119 7.03 -5.55 -6.42
N SER A 120 7.54 -6.46 -7.26
CA SER A 120 8.51 -6.10 -8.31
C SER A 120 7.99 -5.07 -9.32
N VAL A 121 6.69 -5.02 -9.60
CA VAL A 121 6.08 -3.92 -10.38
C VAL A 121 6.29 -2.58 -9.67
N MET A 122 6.07 -2.54 -8.36
CA MET A 122 6.20 -1.32 -7.56
C MET A 122 7.66 -0.90 -7.40
N ASP A 123 8.60 -1.85 -7.32
CA ASP A 123 10.03 -1.58 -7.38
C ASP A 123 10.44 -0.89 -8.70
N ILE A 124 9.95 -1.37 -9.85
CA ILE A 124 10.21 -0.74 -11.15
C ILE A 124 9.66 0.70 -11.15
N VAL A 125 8.43 0.89 -10.69
CA VAL A 125 7.82 2.23 -10.55
C VAL A 125 8.64 3.12 -9.62
N ALA A 126 9.19 2.56 -8.54
CA ALA A 126 10.01 3.25 -7.56
C ALA A 126 11.47 3.47 -8.01
N GLY A 127 11.88 2.92 -9.15
CA GLY A 127 13.25 3.00 -9.68
C GLY A 127 14.25 2.15 -8.91
N VAL A 128 13.80 1.08 -8.26
CA VAL A 128 14.62 0.13 -7.50
C VAL A 128 15.21 -0.90 -8.48
N PRO A 129 16.54 -1.10 -8.51
CA PRO A 129 17.15 -2.12 -9.36
C PRO A 129 16.86 -3.53 -8.85
N ILE A 130 16.13 -4.34 -9.62
CA ILE A 130 15.92 -5.76 -9.30
C ILE A 130 16.77 -6.63 -10.21
N GLY A 131 17.84 -7.23 -9.68
CA GLY A 131 18.45 -8.46 -10.21
C GLY A 131 18.68 -8.61 -11.74
N GLY A 132 18.91 -7.52 -12.48
CA GLY A 132 19.10 -7.55 -13.95
C GLY A 132 17.82 -7.36 -14.79
N ILE A 133 16.68 -7.09 -14.18
CA ILE A 133 15.46 -6.63 -14.87
C ILE A 133 15.68 -5.16 -15.25
N SER A 134 15.85 -4.90 -16.56
CA SER A 134 16.15 -3.57 -17.10
C SER A 134 15.01 -2.95 -17.89
N TRP A 135 13.79 -3.49 -17.78
CA TRP A 135 12.65 -3.08 -18.58
C TRP A 135 11.48 -2.56 -17.74
N GLY A 136 10.84 -1.50 -18.23
CA GLY A 136 9.79 -0.76 -17.53
C GLY A 136 10.23 0.67 -17.21
N ASN A 137 9.25 1.56 -17.03
CA ASN A 137 9.50 2.95 -16.69
C ASN A 137 9.35 3.14 -15.17
N SER A 138 10.17 4.03 -14.60
CA SER A 138 9.95 4.53 -13.25
C SER A 138 8.96 5.70 -13.26
N LEU A 139 8.36 5.97 -12.10
CA LEU A 139 7.44 7.08 -11.92
C LEU A 139 8.14 8.40 -12.26
N PRO A 140 7.58 9.22 -13.18
CA PRO A 140 8.13 10.55 -13.44
C PRO A 140 8.11 11.39 -12.16
N PRO A 141 9.22 12.09 -11.81
CA PRO A 141 9.36 12.75 -10.50
C PRO A 141 8.24 13.73 -10.15
N GLN A 142 7.61 14.37 -11.15
CA GLN A 142 6.51 15.32 -10.93
C GLN A 142 5.26 14.69 -10.30
N TYR A 143 5.09 13.37 -10.34
CA TYR A 143 3.97 12.66 -9.73
C TYR A 143 4.29 12.09 -8.35
N ALA A 144 5.56 12.15 -7.91
CA ALA A 144 5.97 11.56 -6.64
C ALA A 144 5.23 12.16 -5.45
N ASP A 145 4.89 13.45 -5.50
CA ASP A 145 4.18 14.16 -4.42
C ASP A 145 2.70 13.76 -4.32
N ASN A 146 2.10 13.19 -5.37
CA ASN A 146 0.75 12.64 -5.33
C ASN A 146 0.68 11.28 -4.64
N ILE A 147 1.82 10.56 -4.57
CA ILE A 147 1.91 9.29 -3.86
C ILE A 147 2.04 9.57 -2.36
N ALA A 148 1.08 9.09 -1.57
CA ALA A 148 1.07 9.19 -0.12
C ALA A 148 1.85 8.06 0.54
N ALA A 149 1.72 6.83 0.00
CA ALA A 149 2.40 5.65 0.53
C ALA A 149 2.60 4.56 -0.52
N VAL A 150 3.56 3.66 -0.27
CA VAL A 150 3.78 2.43 -1.02
C VAL A 150 3.82 1.25 -0.04
N ALA A 151 3.15 0.14 -0.35
CA ALA A 151 3.18 -1.07 0.47
C ALA A 151 3.48 -2.31 -0.39
N THR A 152 4.65 -2.91 -0.19
CA THR A 152 5.08 -4.14 -0.87
C THR A 152 5.00 -5.34 0.07
N PHE A 153 4.65 -6.50 -0.48
CA PHE A 153 4.46 -7.75 0.25
C PHE A 153 5.19 -8.88 -0.46
N GLY A 154 6.11 -9.55 0.24
CA GLY A 154 6.85 -10.69 -0.31
C GLY A 154 7.70 -10.28 -1.50
N ASP A 155 8.47 -9.19 -1.33
CA ASP A 155 9.25 -8.59 -2.39
C ASP A 155 10.56 -9.35 -2.61
N VAL A 156 10.86 -9.68 -3.87
CA VAL A 156 12.11 -10.35 -4.21
C VAL A 156 13.33 -9.44 -4.02
N ALA A 157 13.14 -8.12 -4.00
CA ALA A 157 14.23 -7.17 -3.72
C ALA A 157 14.89 -7.44 -2.38
N ASP A 158 14.13 -7.78 -1.33
CA ASP A 158 14.65 -8.10 0.01
C ASP A 158 15.73 -9.18 -0.05
N ARG A 159 15.47 -10.20 -0.88
CA ARG A 159 16.35 -11.35 -1.05
C ARG A 159 17.67 -10.99 -1.72
N ALA A 160 17.70 -9.91 -2.50
CA ALA A 160 18.90 -9.36 -3.12
C ALA A 160 19.66 -8.38 -2.20
N GLY A 161 19.20 -8.18 -0.96
CA GLY A 161 19.83 -7.30 0.02
C GLY A 161 19.47 -5.82 -0.13
N GLY A 162 18.38 -5.52 -0.82
CA GLY A 162 17.84 -4.17 -0.99
C GLY A 162 16.34 -4.14 -0.71
N THR A 163 15.77 -2.97 -0.49
CA THR A 163 14.32 -2.80 -0.31
C THR A 163 13.85 -1.49 -0.92
N LEU A 164 12.58 -1.39 -1.30
CA LEU A 164 12.02 -0.14 -1.80
C LEU A 164 12.21 1.03 -0.81
N PRO A 165 11.97 0.87 0.51
CA PRO A 165 12.29 1.90 1.51
C PRO A 165 13.75 2.37 1.54
N SER A 166 14.71 1.47 1.30
CA SER A 166 16.14 1.77 1.40
C SER A 166 16.77 2.27 0.09
N GLN A 167 16.19 1.90 -1.06
CA GLN A 167 16.80 2.13 -2.37
C GLN A 167 16.08 3.18 -3.21
N SER A 168 14.76 3.37 -3.03
CA SER A 168 14.04 4.36 -3.84
C SER A 168 14.30 5.78 -3.37
N LYS A 169 14.92 6.59 -4.24
CA LYS A 169 15.15 8.03 -3.98
C LYS A 169 13.85 8.83 -3.83
N LEU A 170 12.81 8.48 -4.59
CA LEU A 170 11.57 9.25 -4.65
C LEU A 170 10.51 8.73 -3.67
N LEU A 171 10.41 7.42 -3.49
CA LEU A 171 9.31 6.79 -2.75
C LEU A 171 9.75 6.10 -1.46
N GLY A 172 11.05 5.96 -1.19
CA GLY A 172 11.55 5.18 -0.05
C GLY A 172 11.02 5.67 1.31
N SER A 173 10.95 6.98 1.53
CA SER A 173 10.41 7.58 2.77
C SER A 173 8.90 7.41 2.95
N LYS A 174 8.20 6.98 1.89
CA LYS A 174 6.76 6.73 1.83
C LYS A 174 6.43 5.24 1.83
N ALA A 175 7.44 4.38 1.88
CA ALA A 175 7.26 2.97 1.66
C ALA A 175 7.35 2.14 2.94
N ILE A 176 6.60 1.04 2.94
CA ILE A 176 6.80 -0.10 3.82
C ILE A 176 6.99 -1.34 2.96
N ASP A 177 8.00 -2.12 3.30
CA ASP A 177 8.24 -3.43 2.71
C ASP A 177 8.00 -4.50 3.78
N LEU A 178 7.13 -5.46 3.47
CA LEU A 178 6.74 -6.53 4.38
C LEU A 178 7.15 -7.88 3.80
N CYS A 179 8.18 -8.45 4.39
CA CYS A 179 8.59 -9.82 4.15
C CYS A 179 8.21 -10.71 5.35
N ASN A 180 7.45 -11.78 5.09
CA ASN A 180 7.20 -12.80 6.10
C ASN A 180 8.49 -13.60 6.32
N PRO A 181 8.99 -13.78 7.57
CA PRO A 181 10.19 -14.56 7.87
C PRO A 181 10.27 -15.95 7.23
N ASN A 182 9.12 -16.59 7.00
CA ASN A 182 9.05 -17.91 6.39
C ASN A 182 8.92 -17.86 4.85
N ASP A 183 8.91 -16.70 4.20
CA ASP A 183 8.69 -16.57 2.76
C ASP A 183 9.99 -16.76 1.97
N PRO A 184 10.10 -17.81 1.13
CA PRO A 184 11.31 -18.08 0.33
C PRO A 184 11.53 -17.10 -0.83
N ILE A 185 10.54 -16.27 -1.19
CA ILE A 185 10.69 -15.25 -2.23
C ILE A 185 11.56 -14.10 -1.73
N CYS A 186 11.29 -13.61 -0.52
CA CYS A 186 11.95 -12.44 0.06
C CYS A 186 13.03 -12.80 1.10
N HIS A 187 13.07 -14.05 1.61
CA HIS A 187 14.17 -14.56 2.43
C HIS A 187 14.97 -15.68 1.76
N ALA A 188 16.30 -15.53 1.77
CA ALA A 188 17.23 -16.60 1.42
C ALA A 188 17.61 -17.45 2.64
N GLY A 189 17.97 -18.71 2.40
CA GLY A 189 18.48 -19.63 3.43
C GLY A 189 17.44 -20.63 3.93
N PRO A 190 17.82 -21.49 4.89
CA PRO A 190 16.92 -22.49 5.48
C PRO A 190 15.88 -21.85 6.41
N GLY A 191 14.79 -22.56 6.69
CA GLY A 191 13.75 -22.14 7.63
C GLY A 191 12.57 -21.38 6.99
N ASN A 192 12.54 -21.27 5.66
CA ASN A 192 11.39 -20.79 4.91
C ASN A 192 10.56 -21.94 4.32
N GLU A 193 9.30 -21.65 4.01
CA GLU A 193 8.33 -22.57 3.45
C GLU A 193 7.41 -21.81 2.49
N TRP A 194 6.93 -22.46 1.43
CA TRP A 194 6.06 -21.80 0.45
C TRP A 194 4.75 -21.26 1.05
N SER A 195 4.27 -21.87 2.14
CA SER A 195 3.13 -21.39 2.95
C SER A 195 3.37 -19.99 3.52
N GLY A 196 4.62 -19.64 3.83
CA GLY A 196 5.01 -18.29 4.23
C GLY A 196 4.66 -17.25 3.17
N HIS A 197 4.90 -17.59 1.90
CA HIS A 197 4.52 -16.74 0.76
C HIS A 197 3.01 -16.74 0.53
N THR A 198 2.35 -17.91 0.50
CA THR A 198 0.97 -18.03 0.02
C THR A 198 -0.11 -17.77 1.06
N GLU A 199 0.19 -17.93 2.35
CA GLU A 199 -0.82 -17.84 3.41
C GLU A 199 -0.47 -16.76 4.43
N GLY A 200 0.82 -16.54 4.72
CA GLY A 200 1.24 -15.74 5.87
C GLY A 200 1.04 -14.22 5.78
N TYR A 201 0.63 -13.67 4.63
CA TYR A 201 0.41 -12.23 4.46
C TYR A 201 -0.91 -11.70 5.03
N VAL A 202 -1.94 -12.53 5.06
CA VAL A 202 -3.30 -12.13 5.45
C VAL A 202 -3.66 -12.83 6.77
N PRO A 203 -4.19 -12.11 7.77
CA PRO A 203 -4.45 -10.66 7.82
C PRO A 203 -3.27 -9.84 8.38
N VAL A 204 -2.22 -10.49 8.90
CA VAL A 204 -1.22 -9.84 9.76
C VAL A 204 -0.50 -8.70 9.05
N TYR A 205 0.18 -9.01 7.93
CA TYR A 205 0.95 -8.02 7.21
C TYR A 205 0.07 -7.03 6.46
N THR A 206 -1.09 -7.46 5.91
CA THR A 206 -2.05 -6.53 5.29
C THR A 206 -2.59 -5.51 6.29
N THR A 207 -2.84 -5.91 7.54
CA THR A 207 -3.27 -5.01 8.61
C THR A 207 -2.15 -4.05 9.03
N GLN A 208 -0.92 -4.53 9.12
CA GLN A 208 0.25 -3.70 9.42
C GLN A 208 0.51 -2.66 8.32
N ALA A 209 0.46 -3.06 7.05
CA ALA A 209 0.55 -2.14 5.92
C ALA A 209 -0.56 -1.09 5.95
N ALA A 210 -1.81 -1.50 6.22
CA ALA A 210 -2.93 -0.59 6.33
C ALA A 210 -2.71 0.45 7.45
N ALA A 211 -2.13 0.06 8.59
CA ALA A 211 -1.81 0.99 9.68
C ALA A 211 -0.74 2.01 9.27
N PHE A 212 0.32 1.55 8.60
CA PHE A 212 1.34 2.43 8.05
C PHE A 212 0.73 3.43 7.05
N VAL A 213 -0.06 2.95 6.09
CA VAL A 213 -0.69 3.80 5.07
C VAL A 213 -1.70 4.77 5.68
N ALA A 214 -2.53 4.33 6.64
CA ALA A 214 -3.46 5.20 7.35
C ALA A 214 -2.70 6.35 8.07
N SER A 215 -1.56 6.06 8.69
CA SER A 215 -0.73 7.10 9.33
C SER A 215 -0.21 8.16 8.35
N LYS A 216 0.08 7.76 7.10
CA LYS A 216 0.51 8.67 6.03
C LYS A 216 -0.66 9.50 5.50
N LEU A 217 -1.86 8.94 5.46
CA LEU A 217 -3.06 9.60 4.95
C LEU A 217 -3.67 10.60 5.94
N LEU A 218 -3.70 10.26 7.23
CA LEU A 218 -4.36 11.05 8.28
C LEU A 218 -3.44 12.07 8.99
N GLY A 219 -2.11 11.94 8.79
CA GLY A 219 -1.11 12.75 9.49
C GLY A 219 -0.93 12.36 10.97
N THR A 220 0.07 12.93 11.65
CA THR A 220 0.49 12.58 13.02
C THR A 220 -0.51 12.92 14.15
N GLY A 221 -1.74 13.32 13.82
CA GLY A 221 -2.74 13.82 14.77
C GLY A 221 -3.96 12.94 14.99
N GLN A 222 -4.18 11.89 14.18
CA GLN A 222 -5.24 10.91 14.43
C GLN A 222 -4.61 9.59 14.87
N SER A 223 -4.88 9.19 16.11
CA SER A 223 -4.53 7.88 16.64
C SER A 223 -5.21 6.80 15.79
N VAL A 224 -4.43 6.09 14.96
CA VAL A 224 -4.88 4.83 14.39
C VAL A 224 -5.15 3.86 15.55
N PRO A 225 -6.27 3.12 15.57
CA PRO A 225 -6.49 2.07 16.56
C PRO A 225 -5.30 1.11 16.54
N GLY A 226 -4.59 0.98 17.67
CA GLY A 226 -3.36 0.19 17.76
C GLY A 226 -3.63 -1.27 17.39
N TYR A 227 -3.26 -1.65 16.18
CA TYR A 227 -3.35 -3.01 15.66
C TYR A 227 -1.97 -3.43 15.16
N GLY A 228 -1.31 -4.28 15.94
CA GLY A 228 -0.03 -4.91 15.60
C GLY A 228 0.83 -5.16 16.85
N PRO A 229 1.54 -6.31 16.94
CA PRO A 229 2.59 -6.46 17.94
C PRO A 229 3.67 -5.40 17.70
N SER A 230 4.20 -4.84 18.79
CA SER A 230 5.28 -3.85 18.76
C SER A 230 6.47 -4.36 17.94
N VAL A 231 6.74 -3.71 16.81
CA VAL A 231 7.99 -3.90 16.07
C VAL A 231 9.17 -3.50 16.96
N PRO A 232 10.20 -4.34 17.16
CA PRO A 232 11.43 -3.92 17.81
C PRO A 232 12.06 -2.78 17.01
N GLY A 233 12.15 -1.60 17.64
CA GLY A 233 12.62 -0.38 16.99
C GLY A 233 14.06 -0.51 16.51
N TYR A 234 14.27 -0.37 15.20
CA TYR A 234 15.56 0.00 14.65
C TYR A 234 15.67 1.52 14.64
N GLY A 235 16.36 2.06 15.64
CA GLY A 235 16.72 3.47 15.71
C GLY A 235 17.77 3.70 16.80
N PRO A 236 18.91 4.34 16.51
CA PRO A 236 19.96 4.55 17.50
C PRO A 236 19.50 5.53 18.58
N SER A 237 19.60 5.10 19.85
CA SER A 237 19.25 5.90 21.01
C SER A 237 20.27 7.03 21.19
N ALA A 238 19.87 8.26 20.88
CA ALA A 238 20.58 9.46 21.33
C ALA A 238 20.05 9.86 22.72
N PRO A 239 20.89 10.07 23.74
CA PRO A 239 20.42 10.50 25.06
C PRO A 239 20.07 12.00 25.03
N GLY A 240 18.77 12.31 25.03
CA GLY A 240 18.26 13.66 25.21
C GLY A 240 18.09 13.99 26.70
N ALA A 241 18.87 14.95 27.19
CA ALA A 241 18.62 15.64 28.44
C ALA A 241 17.39 16.56 28.29
N GLY A 242 16.41 16.41 29.19
CA GLY A 242 15.24 17.30 29.29
C GLY A 242 15.02 17.75 30.75
N PRO A 243 14.58 18.99 31.01
CA PRO A 243 14.52 19.56 32.36
C PRO A 243 13.27 19.16 33.14
N GLN A 244 13.42 18.87 34.43
CA GLN A 244 12.32 18.60 35.37
C GLN A 244 11.79 19.90 36.00
N TYR A 245 10.47 20.05 36.10
CA TYR A 245 9.80 20.96 37.04
C TYR A 245 9.00 20.14 38.07
N PRO A 246 8.95 20.55 39.36
CA PRO A 246 8.48 19.69 40.44
C PRO A 246 7.01 19.94 40.81
N GLY A 247 6.26 18.86 41.03
CA GLY A 247 4.93 18.88 41.64
C GLY A 247 4.93 18.03 42.92
N SER A 248 4.53 18.65 44.02
CA SER A 248 4.54 18.16 45.40
C SER A 248 3.30 17.33 45.76
N GLY A 249 3.51 16.22 46.50
CA GLY A 249 2.45 15.43 47.14
C GLY A 249 3.02 14.24 47.95
N PRO A 250 2.38 13.81 49.05
CA PRO A 250 3.09 13.40 50.27
C PRO A 250 3.51 11.93 50.38
N LEU A 251 4.58 11.72 51.16
CA LEU A 251 5.25 10.46 51.47
C LEU A 251 4.48 9.61 52.50
N THR A 252 4.33 8.31 52.22
CA THR A 252 4.08 7.25 53.22
C THR A 252 5.35 6.41 53.42
N PRO A 253 5.83 6.18 54.66
CA PRO A 253 7.08 5.45 54.90
C PRO A 253 6.87 3.94 54.99
N GLY A 254 7.74 3.17 54.32
CA GLY A 254 8.00 1.78 54.71
C GLY A 254 8.14 0.80 53.54
N GLN A 255 9.37 0.64 53.03
CA GLN A 255 9.99 -0.66 52.71
C GLN A 255 11.40 -0.42 52.18
N ALA A 256 12.40 -0.99 52.87
CA ALA A 256 13.79 -0.98 52.43
C ALA A 256 13.97 -1.92 51.22
N PRO A 257 14.71 -1.54 50.17
CA PRO A 257 15.06 -2.45 49.09
C PRO A 257 16.14 -3.44 49.52
N GLY A 258 15.90 -4.74 49.31
CA GLY A 258 16.91 -5.79 49.44
C GLY A 258 18.00 -5.69 48.36
N PRO A 259 19.15 -6.36 48.55
CA PRO A 259 20.31 -6.22 47.68
C PRO A 259 20.07 -6.83 46.29
N VAL A 260 20.47 -6.07 45.27
CA VAL A 260 20.47 -6.43 43.85
C VAL A 260 21.55 -7.50 43.58
N PRO A 261 21.26 -8.62 42.92
CA PRO A 261 22.29 -9.56 42.47
C PRO A 261 23.12 -8.97 41.33
N GLN A 262 24.44 -8.97 41.48
CA GLN A 262 25.39 -8.60 40.42
C GLN A 262 25.45 -9.72 39.37
N THR A 263 25.20 -9.38 38.11
CA THR A 263 25.47 -10.26 36.95
C THR A 263 26.97 -10.24 36.60
N PRO A 264 27.63 -11.37 36.33
CA PRO A 264 29.03 -11.39 35.91
C PRO A 264 29.21 -10.81 34.51
N SER A 265 30.19 -9.92 34.37
CA SER A 265 30.67 -9.38 33.10
C SER A 265 31.44 -10.45 32.31
N TYR A 266 30.99 -10.72 31.08
CA TYR A 266 31.70 -11.58 30.13
C TYR A 266 32.71 -10.73 29.34
N ALA A 267 34.00 -11.00 29.49
CA ALA A 267 35.04 -10.40 28.68
C ALA A 267 35.11 -11.09 27.30
N PRO A 268 35.28 -10.36 26.18
CA PRO A 268 35.39 -10.99 24.86
C PRO A 268 36.74 -11.70 24.68
N GLN A 269 36.69 -13.00 24.39
CA GLN A 269 37.84 -13.78 23.94
C GLN A 269 38.22 -13.43 22.49
N ALA A 270 39.52 -13.36 22.22
CA ALA A 270 40.07 -13.11 20.89
C ALA A 270 39.80 -14.27 19.92
N PRO A 271 39.73 -14.03 18.58
CA PRO A 271 39.42 -15.07 17.61
C PRO A 271 40.57 -16.07 17.45
N VAL A 272 40.23 -17.36 17.40
CA VAL A 272 41.14 -18.45 17.03
C VAL A 272 41.25 -18.51 15.50
N PRO A 273 42.44 -18.67 14.90
CA PRO A 273 42.59 -18.81 13.45
C PRO A 273 41.95 -20.12 12.94
N GLY A 274 41.11 -20.02 11.91
CA GLY A 274 40.54 -21.18 11.22
C GLY A 274 41.57 -21.94 10.36
N PRO A 275 41.30 -23.22 10.03
CA PRO A 275 42.21 -24.04 9.25
C PRO A 275 42.27 -23.59 7.77
N THR A 276 43.48 -23.59 7.23
CA THR A 276 43.80 -23.29 5.83
C THR A 276 43.30 -24.39 4.90
N VAL A 277 42.50 -24.02 3.89
CA VAL A 277 42.08 -24.90 2.80
C VAL A 277 43.14 -24.86 1.68
N PRO A 278 43.65 -26.00 1.18
CA PRO A 278 44.56 -26.01 0.03
C PRO A 278 43.83 -25.61 -1.25
N GLN A 279 44.41 -24.70 -2.03
CA GLN A 279 43.97 -24.40 -3.39
C GLN A 279 44.20 -25.61 -4.30
N THR A 280 43.14 -26.10 -4.95
CA THR A 280 43.25 -27.01 -6.09
C THR A 280 43.14 -26.23 -7.39
N ASP A 281 44.19 -26.33 -8.20
CA ASP A 281 44.29 -25.76 -9.54
C ASP A 281 43.15 -26.24 -10.46
N VAL A 282 42.44 -25.30 -11.06
CA VAL A 282 41.47 -25.57 -12.13
C VAL A 282 42.22 -25.55 -13.45
N VAL A 283 42.50 -26.73 -13.99
CA VAL A 283 42.98 -26.90 -15.36
C VAL A 283 41.79 -26.71 -16.31
N ALA A 284 41.92 -25.75 -17.22
CA ALA A 284 41.02 -25.53 -18.34
C ALA A 284 41.05 -26.72 -19.31
N ALA A 285 39.87 -27.21 -19.71
CA ALA A 285 39.72 -28.09 -20.87
C ALA A 285 38.66 -27.50 -21.81
N VAL A 286 39.17 -27.11 -22.98
CA VAL A 286 38.45 -26.75 -24.19
C VAL A 286 37.89 -28.04 -24.81
N HIS A 287 36.59 -28.08 -25.09
CA HIS A 287 35.95 -28.57 -26.32
C HIS A 287 34.43 -28.62 -26.18
#